data_AF-A0A2A4Y5F1-F1
#
_entry.id   AF-A0A2A4Y5F1-F1
#
_cell.length_a   1.000
_cell.length_b   1.000
_cell.length_c   1.000
_cell.angle_alpha   90.00
_cell.angle_beta   90.00
_cell.angle_gamma   90.00
#
_symmetry.space_group_name_H-M   'P 1'
#
loop_
_entity.id
_entity.type
_entity.pdbx_description
1 polymer ?
#
loop_
_entity_poly.entity_id
_entity_poly.type
_entity_poly.pdbx_seq_one_letter_code
_entity_poly.pdbx_strand_id
1 'polypeptide(L)'
;MIGVFFQKLTLVVKDVTLRKRILFMLGALIVFRILATIPIPGVDIARLDQFFANNQFLGLLNIFSGGGLANLSIVMLGVGPFITSSIIMQLLTVLSPRMKAIYQEEGEAGRMKFTQWSRYLTVPLAFMQAFAFLSLLQQNGIVPPLEFAMMMTNVLVIATGSILLMWIGELITEFGIGNGVSLLIFAGIVASLPSVLGQLIFTFDVSQAPLYLGFLLATVAVIAGVVFITEAERPIPITYARQSRGSKQSGGISTYLPLRVNQAGVIPIIFALSILLFPQVAATFLGTSSIAGVANVANAIVDGLANQWIYGGLYFLMVFAFTYFYTAMTFDPNRIADNLQKSGAFIPGVRPGAQTSEHVGNILTRITLIGALFLGTIAVLPVIMQGITGITSLTIGGTALLIAVSVVLDIVKRIEAQISIREY
;
A
#
# COMPACT_ATOMS: atom_id res chain seq x y z
N MET A 1 2.15 25.55 15.52
CA MET A 1 2.05 24.18 14.97
C MET A 1 3.00 23.19 15.64
N ILE A 2 4.31 23.46 15.74
CA ILE A 2 5.28 22.55 16.40
C ILE A 2 4.97 22.30 17.90
N GLY A 3 4.56 23.34 18.64
CA GLY A 3 4.18 23.18 20.05
C GLY A 3 2.97 22.28 20.29
N VAL A 4 1.98 22.31 19.39
CA VAL A 4 0.79 21.43 19.42
C VAL A 4 1.19 19.99 19.10
N PHE A 5 2.13 19.80 18.16
CA PHE A 5 2.70 18.48 17.85
C PHE A 5 3.42 17.89 19.07
N PHE A 6 4.28 18.63 19.76
CA PHE A 6 4.95 18.15 20.96
C PHE A 6 4.00 17.91 22.14
N GLN A 7 2.97 18.74 22.32
CA GLN A 7 1.92 18.48 23.31
C GLN A 7 1.15 17.19 23.00
N LYS A 8 0.74 16.98 21.73
CA LYS A 8 0.09 15.74 21.28
C LYS A 8 1.00 14.53 21.47
N LEU A 9 2.28 14.64 21.15
CA LEU A 9 3.26 13.56 21.35
C LEU A 9 3.44 13.22 22.84
N THR A 10 3.39 14.22 23.71
CA THR A 10 3.41 14.03 25.17
C THR A 10 2.12 13.38 25.67
N LEU A 11 0.95 13.72 25.11
CA LEU A 11 -0.34 13.09 25.43
C LEU A 11 -0.37 11.61 25.02
N VAL A 12 0.20 11.28 23.86
CA VAL A 12 0.35 9.88 23.38
C VAL A 12 1.17 9.04 24.37
N VAL A 13 2.23 9.59 24.94
CA VAL A 13 3.09 8.88 25.91
C VAL A 13 2.44 8.79 27.29
N LYS A 14 1.65 9.79 27.69
CA LYS A 14 0.94 9.80 28.99
C LYS A 14 -0.24 8.83 29.03
N ASP A 15 -0.89 8.59 27.90
CA ASP A 15 -2.04 7.71 27.82
C ASP A 15 -1.62 6.23 27.92
N VAL A 16 -2.03 5.57 29.00
CA VAL A 16 -1.72 4.14 29.27
C VAL A 16 -2.23 3.22 28.17
N THR A 17 -3.40 3.52 27.59
CA THR A 17 -4.03 2.71 26.54
C THR A 17 -3.30 2.85 25.22
N LEU A 18 -3.04 4.09 24.76
CA LEU A 18 -2.26 4.35 23.54
C LEU A 18 -0.85 3.80 23.67
N ARG A 19 -0.19 4.02 24.82
CA ARG A 19 1.15 3.51 25.09
C ARG A 19 1.23 1.99 24.99
N LYS A 20 0.26 1.25 25.56
CA LYS A 20 0.22 -0.22 25.44
C LYS A 20 0.10 -0.67 23.98
N ARG A 21 -0.76 -0.01 23.19
CA ARG A 21 -0.92 -0.31 21.76
C ARG A 21 0.34 -0.02 20.95
N ILE A 22 1.01 1.10 21.23
CA ILE A 22 2.27 1.48 20.57
C ILE A 22 3.39 0.51 20.97
N LEU A 23 3.51 0.15 22.25
CA LEU A 23 4.50 -0.82 22.70
C LEU A 23 4.28 -2.20 22.09
N PHE A 24 3.02 -2.64 21.97
CA PHE A 24 2.68 -3.88 21.28
C PHE A 24 3.10 -3.82 19.80
N MET A 25 2.78 -2.72 19.11
CA MET A 25 3.19 -2.50 17.73
C MET A 25 4.71 -2.53 17.59
N LEU A 26 5.46 -1.81 18.42
CA LEU A 26 6.93 -1.80 18.38
C LEU A 26 7.51 -3.19 18.66
N GLY A 27 6.96 -3.92 19.63
CA GLY A 27 7.33 -5.30 19.90
C GLY A 27 7.11 -6.22 18.70
N ALA A 28 5.95 -6.10 18.05
CA ALA A 28 5.65 -6.86 16.83
C ALA A 28 6.59 -6.52 15.67
N LEU A 29 6.98 -5.25 15.52
CA LEU A 29 7.97 -4.82 14.50
C LEU A 29 9.38 -5.37 14.79
N ILE A 30 9.77 -5.46 16.07
CA ILE A 30 11.03 -6.11 16.46
C ILE A 30 11.01 -7.59 16.09
N VAL A 31 9.91 -8.30 16.39
CA VAL A 31 9.75 -9.72 16.02
C VAL A 31 9.82 -9.88 14.50
N PHE A 32 9.10 -9.05 13.74
CA PHE A 32 9.20 -9.02 12.28
C PHE A 32 10.65 -8.86 11.80
N ARG A 33 11.40 -7.94 12.42
CA ARG A 33 12.79 -7.70 12.02
C ARG A 33 13.70 -8.89 12.30
N ILE A 34 13.52 -9.55 13.44
CA ILE A 34 14.27 -10.78 13.77
C ILE A 34 13.97 -11.86 12.73
N LEU A 35 12.70 -12.07 12.39
CA LEU A 35 12.30 -13.06 11.37
C LEU A 35 12.90 -12.75 9.99
N ALA A 36 12.98 -11.47 9.60
CA ALA A 36 13.59 -11.03 8.34
C ALA A 36 15.13 -11.20 8.29
N THR A 37 15.77 -11.50 9.41
CA THR A 37 17.22 -11.77 9.48
C THR A 37 17.58 -13.25 9.52
N ILE A 38 16.61 -14.16 9.70
CA ILE A 38 16.86 -15.61 9.73
C ILE A 38 16.88 -16.13 8.29
N PRO A 39 18.06 -16.50 7.73
CA PRO A 39 18.17 -16.98 6.35
C PRO A 39 17.66 -18.41 6.21
N ILE A 40 17.24 -18.76 5.01
CA ILE A 40 16.90 -20.14 4.64
C ILE A 40 18.21 -20.92 4.39
N PRO A 41 18.30 -22.19 4.82
CA PRO A 41 19.48 -23.01 4.57
C PRO A 41 19.72 -23.25 3.07
N GLY A 42 20.99 -23.16 2.65
CA GLY A 42 21.43 -23.50 1.28
C GLY A 42 21.57 -22.33 0.31
N VAL A 43 21.71 -21.08 0.79
CA VAL A 43 21.78 -19.87 -0.04
C VAL A 43 23.21 -19.29 -0.10
N ASP A 44 23.64 -18.88 -1.30
CA ASP A 44 24.82 -18.04 -1.49
C ASP A 44 24.42 -16.55 -1.51
N ILE A 45 24.69 -15.84 -0.41
CA ILE A 45 24.33 -14.43 -0.22
C ILE A 45 25.12 -13.52 -1.18
N ALA A 46 26.35 -13.89 -1.55
CA ALA A 46 27.19 -13.06 -2.42
C ALA A 46 26.66 -13.03 -3.86
N ARG A 47 26.17 -14.17 -4.36
CA ARG A 47 25.52 -14.25 -5.69
C ARG A 47 24.16 -13.57 -5.71
N LEU A 48 23.45 -13.63 -4.58
CA LEU A 48 22.20 -12.94 -4.40
C LEU A 48 22.38 -11.43 -4.56
N ASP A 49 23.33 -10.82 -3.84
CA ASP A 49 23.56 -9.38 -3.89
C ASP A 49 23.88 -8.89 -5.31
N GLN A 50 24.67 -9.66 -6.07
CA GLN A 50 24.96 -9.36 -7.48
C GLN A 50 23.72 -9.46 -8.38
N PHE A 51 22.83 -10.42 -8.12
CA PHE A 51 21.58 -10.56 -8.88
C PHE A 51 20.59 -9.43 -8.59
N PHE A 52 20.49 -8.99 -7.33
CA PHE A 52 19.64 -7.86 -6.94
C PHE A 52 20.17 -6.52 -7.47
N ALA A 53 21.49 -6.33 -7.53
CA ALA A 53 22.09 -5.13 -8.11
C ALA A 53 21.72 -4.94 -9.59
N ASN A 54 21.57 -6.03 -10.33
CA ASN A 54 21.25 -6.01 -11.77
C ASN A 54 19.74 -6.01 -12.08
N ASN A 55 18.88 -6.35 -11.10
CA ASN A 55 17.43 -6.47 -11.30
C ASN A 55 16.65 -5.46 -10.42
N GLN A 56 16.32 -4.32 -11.02
CA GLN A 56 15.50 -3.29 -10.38
C GLN A 56 14.13 -3.80 -9.88
N PHE A 57 13.56 -4.77 -10.61
CA PHE A 57 12.34 -5.48 -10.24
C PHE A 57 12.43 -6.15 -8.86
N LEU A 58 13.55 -6.85 -8.62
CA LEU A 58 13.79 -7.54 -7.35
C LEU A 58 14.10 -6.56 -6.23
N GLY A 59 14.72 -5.43 -6.55
CA GLY A 59 14.87 -4.30 -5.62
C GLY A 59 13.53 -3.78 -5.10
N LEU A 60 12.54 -3.61 -5.97
CA LEU A 60 11.18 -3.21 -5.57
C LEU A 60 10.51 -4.27 -4.69
N LEU A 61 10.56 -5.55 -5.09
CA LEU A 61 10.04 -6.65 -4.28
C LEU A 61 10.68 -6.71 -2.88
N ASN A 62 11.99 -6.45 -2.79
CA ASN A 62 12.73 -6.43 -1.54
C ASN A 62 12.26 -5.33 -0.57
N ILE A 63 11.83 -4.19 -1.09
CA ILE A 63 11.22 -3.15 -0.27
C ILE A 63 9.90 -3.66 0.34
N PHE A 64 9.05 -4.31 -0.47
CA PHE A 64 7.76 -4.84 0.00
C PHE A 64 7.91 -6.00 0.99
N SER A 65 8.98 -6.78 0.88
CA SER A 65 9.32 -7.83 1.86
C SER A 65 10.11 -7.30 3.06
N GLY A 66 10.41 -6.00 3.10
CA GLY A 66 11.13 -5.34 4.19
C GLY A 66 12.58 -5.80 4.39
N GLY A 67 13.26 -6.07 3.29
CA GLY A 67 14.63 -6.60 3.30
C GLY A 67 14.69 -8.13 3.40
N GLY A 68 13.54 -8.81 3.49
CA GLY A 68 13.47 -10.26 3.61
C GLY A 68 14.01 -10.99 2.37
N LEU A 69 14.02 -10.33 1.20
CA LEU A 69 14.56 -10.87 -0.04
C LEU A 69 16.07 -10.74 -0.15
N ALA A 70 16.64 -9.62 0.30
CA ALA A 70 18.09 -9.38 0.29
C ALA A 70 18.87 -10.36 1.19
N ASN A 71 18.22 -10.95 2.20
CA ASN A 71 18.84 -11.97 3.05
C ASN A 71 18.33 -13.40 2.75
N LEU A 72 17.46 -13.58 1.74
CA LEU A 72 16.64 -14.79 1.54
C LEU A 72 16.16 -15.40 2.86
N SER A 73 15.51 -14.55 3.64
CA SER A 73 14.98 -14.91 4.94
C SER A 73 13.80 -15.87 4.81
N ILE A 74 13.45 -16.51 5.93
CA ILE A 74 12.19 -17.27 6.07
C ILE A 74 10.95 -16.44 5.70
N VAL A 75 11.06 -15.11 5.65
CA VAL A 75 10.00 -14.22 5.18
C VAL A 75 10.34 -13.47 3.89
N MET A 76 10.97 -14.13 2.93
CA MET A 76 11.28 -13.48 1.66
C MET A 76 10.04 -12.95 0.91
N LEU A 77 8.88 -13.60 1.00
CA LEU A 77 7.66 -13.12 0.34
C LEU A 77 6.98 -11.94 1.06
N GLY A 78 7.39 -11.65 2.29
CA GLY A 78 6.75 -10.62 3.13
C GLY A 78 5.26 -10.84 3.30
N VAL A 79 4.51 -9.74 3.21
CA VAL A 79 3.05 -9.70 3.19
C VAL A 79 2.46 -9.78 1.76
N GLY A 80 3.31 -10.01 0.75
CA GLY A 80 2.93 -10.05 -0.66
C GLY A 80 1.76 -10.98 -0.99
N PRO A 81 1.78 -12.27 -0.58
CA PRO A 81 0.68 -13.20 -0.83
C PRO A 81 -0.66 -12.70 -0.28
N PHE A 82 -0.66 -12.09 0.92
CA PHE A 82 -1.87 -11.55 1.54
C PHE A 82 -2.40 -10.33 0.79
N ILE A 83 -1.51 -9.45 0.32
CA ILE A 83 -1.88 -8.30 -0.53
C ILE A 83 -2.51 -8.80 -1.82
N THR A 84 -1.87 -9.75 -2.51
CA THR A 84 -2.41 -10.35 -3.74
C THR A 84 -3.78 -10.96 -3.50
N SER A 85 -3.94 -11.71 -2.40
CA SER A 85 -5.22 -12.30 -2.04
C SER A 85 -6.31 -11.26 -1.78
N SER A 86 -5.98 -10.20 -1.04
CA SER A 86 -6.90 -9.11 -0.74
C SER A 86 -7.34 -8.38 -2.01
N ILE A 87 -6.42 -8.18 -2.97
CA ILE A 87 -6.72 -7.62 -4.29
C ILE A 87 -7.70 -8.51 -5.05
N ILE A 88 -7.45 -9.82 -5.10
CA ILE A 88 -8.34 -10.76 -5.78
C ILE A 88 -9.75 -10.69 -5.19
N MET A 89 -9.85 -10.71 -3.86
CA MET A 89 -11.13 -10.58 -3.16
C MET A 89 -11.81 -9.24 -3.46
N GLN A 90 -11.04 -8.15 -3.56
CA GLN A 90 -11.58 -6.83 -3.86
C GLN A 90 -12.03 -6.72 -5.32
N LEU A 91 -11.37 -7.38 -6.27
CA LEU A 91 -11.84 -7.49 -7.65
C LEU A 91 -13.10 -8.36 -7.76
N LEU A 92 -13.20 -9.43 -6.96
CA LEU A 92 -14.40 -10.29 -6.92
C LEU A 92 -15.66 -9.54 -6.48
N THR A 93 -15.55 -8.46 -5.71
CA THR A 93 -16.71 -7.60 -5.37
C THR A 93 -17.35 -6.93 -6.59
N VAL A 94 -16.58 -6.70 -7.67
CA VAL A 94 -17.13 -6.15 -8.92
C VAL A 94 -17.72 -7.24 -9.80
N LEU A 95 -17.07 -8.40 -9.83
CA LEU A 95 -17.52 -9.54 -10.64
C LEU A 95 -18.76 -10.23 -10.05
N SER A 96 -18.95 -10.17 -8.73
CA SER A 96 -20.03 -10.85 -8.04
C SER A 96 -20.86 -9.90 -7.15
N PRO A 97 -22.16 -9.70 -7.47
CA PRO A 97 -23.07 -8.91 -6.64
C PRO A 97 -23.17 -9.43 -5.21
N ARG A 98 -23.05 -10.76 -5.00
CA ARG A 98 -23.06 -11.37 -3.67
C ARG A 98 -21.88 -10.92 -2.83
N MET A 99 -20.69 -10.86 -3.43
CA MET A 99 -19.48 -10.41 -2.75
C MET A 99 -19.57 -8.92 -2.40
N LYS A 100 -20.16 -8.12 -3.30
CA LYS A 100 -20.47 -6.70 -3.03
C LYS A 100 -21.42 -6.54 -1.83
N ALA A 101 -22.51 -7.31 -1.79
CA ALA A 101 -23.48 -7.27 -0.69
C ALA A 101 -22.83 -7.65 0.65
N ILE A 102 -21.98 -8.69 0.70
CA ILE A 102 -21.25 -9.05 1.93
C ILE A 102 -20.32 -7.93 2.36
N TYR A 103 -19.54 -7.35 1.45
CA TYR A 103 -18.57 -6.30 1.80
C TYR A 103 -19.24 -4.98 2.22
N GLN A 104 -20.37 -4.65 1.60
CA GLN A 104 -21.03 -3.36 1.77
C GLN A 104 -22.20 -3.45 2.76
N GLU A 105 -23.14 -4.37 2.60
CA GLU A 105 -24.44 -4.39 3.29
C GLU A 105 -24.40 -5.05 4.67
N GLU A 106 -23.59 -6.11 4.86
CA GLU A 106 -23.52 -6.88 6.12
C GLU A 106 -22.69 -6.19 7.24
N GLY A 107 -22.20 -4.96 7.02
CA GLY A 107 -21.48 -4.19 8.03
C GLY A 107 -20.16 -4.85 8.48
N GLU A 108 -19.89 -4.84 9.78
CA GLU A 108 -18.64 -5.41 10.33
C GLU A 108 -18.55 -6.93 10.17
N ALA A 109 -19.67 -7.65 10.34
CA ALA A 109 -19.72 -9.10 10.16
C ALA A 109 -19.33 -9.53 8.74
N GLY A 110 -19.81 -8.78 7.74
CA GLY A 110 -19.45 -8.98 6.34
C GLY A 110 -17.96 -8.73 6.05
N ARG A 111 -17.40 -7.66 6.61
CA ARG A 111 -15.96 -7.35 6.49
C ARG A 111 -15.07 -8.42 7.13
N MET A 112 -15.50 -9.01 8.25
CA MET A 112 -14.80 -10.14 8.87
C MET A 112 -14.82 -11.38 7.96
N LYS A 113 -15.97 -11.74 7.38
CA LYS A 113 -16.07 -12.84 6.41
C LYS A 113 -15.19 -12.62 5.18
N PHE A 114 -15.20 -11.39 4.64
CA PHE A 114 -14.38 -11.01 3.52
C PHE A 114 -12.88 -11.18 3.82
N THR A 115 -12.45 -10.78 5.02
CA THR A 115 -11.08 -10.97 5.50
C THR A 115 -10.76 -12.46 5.68
N GLN A 116 -11.69 -13.25 6.22
CA GLN A 116 -11.51 -14.70 6.36
C GLN A 116 -11.30 -15.41 5.02
N TRP A 117 -12.06 -15.05 3.98
CA TRP A 117 -11.86 -15.57 2.64
C TRP A 117 -10.52 -15.14 2.04
N SER A 118 -10.10 -13.89 2.30
CA SER A 118 -8.76 -13.42 1.94
C SER A 118 -7.67 -14.24 2.64
N ARG A 119 -7.84 -14.62 3.91
CA ARG A 119 -6.88 -15.51 4.61
C ARG A 119 -6.79 -16.88 3.94
N TYR A 120 -7.94 -17.49 3.62
CA TYR A 120 -7.96 -18.80 3.00
C TYR A 120 -7.32 -18.82 1.60
N LEU A 121 -7.47 -17.74 0.84
CA LEU A 121 -6.85 -17.62 -0.48
C LEU A 121 -5.35 -17.26 -0.40
N THR A 122 -4.92 -16.62 0.68
CA THR A 122 -3.50 -16.32 0.94
C THR A 122 -2.65 -17.58 1.09
N VAL A 123 -3.16 -18.62 1.76
CA VAL A 123 -2.41 -19.86 2.02
C VAL A 123 -1.93 -20.54 0.72
N PRO A 124 -2.80 -20.96 -0.22
CA PRO A 124 -2.36 -21.60 -1.45
C PRO A 124 -1.51 -20.66 -2.33
N LEU A 125 -1.81 -19.35 -2.32
CA LEU A 125 -0.99 -18.37 -3.03
C LEU A 125 0.44 -18.28 -2.47
N ALA A 126 0.61 -18.34 -1.15
CA ALA A 126 1.92 -18.30 -0.52
C ALA A 126 2.76 -19.52 -0.91
N PHE A 127 2.17 -20.72 -0.93
CA PHE A 127 2.85 -21.94 -1.41
C PHE A 127 3.23 -21.83 -2.88
N MET A 128 2.32 -21.38 -3.74
CA MET A 128 2.56 -21.22 -5.17
C MET A 128 3.65 -20.17 -5.45
N GLN A 129 3.58 -19.00 -4.80
CA GLN A 129 4.58 -17.93 -4.94
C GLN A 129 5.95 -18.35 -4.38
N ALA A 130 5.98 -19.07 -3.25
CA ALA A 130 7.23 -19.58 -2.68
C ALA A 130 7.93 -20.56 -3.64
N PHE A 131 7.17 -21.49 -4.21
CA PHE A 131 7.68 -22.43 -5.20
C PHE A 131 8.17 -21.73 -6.47
N ALA A 132 7.35 -20.84 -7.04
CA ALA A 132 7.70 -20.10 -8.25
C ALA A 132 8.98 -19.26 -8.06
N PHE A 133 9.09 -18.57 -6.92
CA PHE A 133 10.24 -17.72 -6.64
C PHE A 133 11.51 -18.52 -6.37
N LEU A 134 11.44 -19.61 -5.59
CA LEU A 134 12.59 -20.51 -5.41
C LEU A 134 13.06 -21.15 -6.71
N SER A 135 12.12 -21.59 -7.56
CA SER A 135 12.46 -22.14 -8.87
C SER A 135 13.16 -21.11 -9.76
N LEU A 136 12.69 -19.86 -9.75
CA LEU A 136 13.34 -18.75 -10.46
C LEU A 136 14.77 -18.52 -9.94
N LEU A 137 14.98 -18.52 -8.63
CA LEU A 137 16.32 -18.33 -8.05
C LEU A 137 17.28 -19.49 -8.37
N GLN A 138 16.76 -20.72 -8.42
CA GLN A 138 17.52 -21.91 -8.81
C GLN A 138 17.92 -21.85 -10.30
N GLN A 139 17.01 -21.43 -11.18
CA GLN A 139 17.29 -21.26 -12.62
C GLN A 139 18.37 -20.20 -12.87
N ASN A 140 18.43 -19.16 -12.05
CA ASN A 140 19.44 -18.10 -12.12
C ASN A 140 20.76 -18.46 -11.41
N GLY A 141 20.92 -19.70 -10.91
CA GLY A 141 22.16 -20.19 -10.29
C GLY A 141 22.50 -19.59 -8.92
N ILE A 142 21.54 -18.90 -8.30
CA ILE A 142 21.68 -18.23 -7.00
C ILE A 142 21.52 -19.25 -5.87
N VAL A 143 20.59 -20.18 -6.05
CA VAL A 143 20.38 -21.32 -5.17
C VAL A 143 20.95 -22.55 -5.89
N PRO A 144 21.86 -23.32 -5.26
CA PRO A 144 22.33 -24.57 -5.83
C PRO A 144 21.14 -25.50 -6.10
N PRO A 145 21.23 -26.43 -7.06
CA PRO A 145 20.13 -27.33 -7.35
C PRO A 145 19.77 -28.14 -6.10
N LEU A 146 18.63 -27.79 -5.49
CA LEU A 146 18.13 -28.45 -4.30
C LEU A 146 17.47 -29.78 -4.69
N GLU A 147 17.69 -30.83 -3.91
CA GLU A 147 16.87 -32.03 -4.01
C GLU A 147 15.40 -31.69 -3.75
N PHE A 148 14.49 -32.43 -4.38
CA PHE A 148 13.04 -32.17 -4.28
C PHE A 148 12.54 -32.07 -2.83
N ALA A 149 13.07 -32.90 -1.92
CA ALA A 149 12.74 -32.86 -0.50
C ALA A 149 13.17 -31.55 0.18
N MET A 150 14.37 -31.04 -0.14
CA MET A 150 14.88 -29.77 0.39
C MET A 150 14.13 -28.57 -0.21
N MET A 151 13.78 -28.64 -1.50
CA MET A 151 12.95 -27.63 -2.16
C MET A 151 11.57 -27.52 -1.48
N MET A 152 10.87 -28.64 -1.25
CA MET A 152 9.57 -28.64 -0.58
C MET A 152 9.66 -28.16 0.88
N THR A 153 10.74 -28.50 1.58
CA THR A 153 11.00 -27.99 2.94
C THR A 153 11.14 -26.47 2.93
N ASN A 154 11.93 -25.92 2.01
CA ASN A 154 12.12 -24.47 1.88
C ASN A 154 10.82 -23.76 1.47
N VAL A 155 10.04 -24.34 0.55
CA VAL A 155 8.70 -23.82 0.19
C VAL A 155 7.79 -23.75 1.42
N LEU A 156 7.78 -24.80 2.25
CA LEU A 156 6.97 -24.84 3.46
C LEU A 156 7.41 -23.77 4.45
N VAL A 157 8.72 -23.65 4.71
CA VAL A 157 9.29 -22.63 5.61
C VAL A 157 8.92 -21.22 5.16
N ILE A 158 9.06 -20.91 3.87
CA ILE A 158 8.73 -19.60 3.30
C ILE A 158 7.23 -19.32 3.38
N ALA A 159 6.40 -20.28 2.99
CA ALA A 159 4.95 -20.12 3.00
C ALA A 159 4.46 -19.90 4.44
N THR A 160 4.95 -20.69 5.41
CA THR A 160 4.65 -20.50 6.82
C THR A 160 5.17 -19.17 7.35
N GLY A 161 6.35 -18.72 6.94
CA GLY A 161 6.89 -17.41 7.31
C GLY A 161 6.03 -16.24 6.82
N SER A 162 5.51 -16.33 5.60
CA SER A 162 4.58 -15.32 5.07
C SER A 162 3.22 -15.33 5.79
N ILE A 163 2.68 -16.52 6.10
CA ILE A 163 1.44 -16.66 6.89
C ILE A 163 1.64 -16.11 8.31
N LEU A 164 2.82 -16.34 8.91
CA LEU A 164 3.17 -15.78 10.21
C LEU A 164 3.19 -14.25 10.19
N LEU A 165 3.70 -13.63 9.12
CA LEU A 165 3.66 -12.17 9.00
C LEU A 165 2.26 -11.62 8.73
N MET A 166 1.44 -12.32 7.95
CA MET A 166 0.04 -11.96 7.82
C MET A 166 -0.60 -11.93 9.22
N TRP A 167 -0.39 -12.97 10.02
CA TRP A 167 -0.91 -13.03 11.38
C TRP A 167 -0.38 -11.90 12.29
N ILE A 168 0.93 -11.59 12.23
CA ILE A 168 1.50 -10.45 12.95
C ILE A 168 0.86 -9.12 12.49
N GLY A 169 0.65 -8.94 11.19
CA GLY A 169 -0.03 -7.75 10.65
C GLY A 169 -1.46 -7.61 11.16
N GLU A 170 -2.18 -8.72 11.32
CA GLU A 170 -3.54 -8.70 11.90
C GLU A 170 -3.52 -8.38 13.39
N LEU A 171 -2.58 -8.97 14.15
CA LEU A 171 -2.39 -8.63 15.55
C LEU A 171 -2.07 -7.14 15.75
N ILE A 172 -1.24 -6.55 14.88
CA ILE A 172 -0.97 -5.10 14.91
C ILE A 172 -2.24 -4.30 14.60
N THR A 173 -3.11 -4.79 13.72
CA THR A 173 -4.37 -4.11 13.40
C THR A 173 -5.36 -4.16 14.55
N GLU A 174 -5.42 -5.28 15.28
CA GLU A 174 -6.34 -5.50 16.40
C GLU A 174 -5.86 -4.82 17.70
N PHE A 175 -4.60 -5.06 18.07
CA PHE A 175 -4.03 -4.60 19.35
C PHE A 175 -3.15 -3.35 19.22
N GLY A 176 -2.78 -2.95 18.01
CA GLY A 176 -1.96 -1.76 17.75
C GLY A 176 -2.80 -0.54 17.34
N ILE A 177 -2.20 0.28 16.47
CA ILE A 177 -2.78 1.50 15.91
C ILE A 177 -2.56 1.49 14.40
N GLY A 178 -3.62 1.62 13.62
CA GLY A 178 -3.51 1.65 12.15
C GLY A 178 -3.70 0.30 11.48
N ASN A 179 -3.32 0.23 10.21
CA ASN A 179 -3.35 -1.00 9.44
C ASN A 179 -1.98 -1.70 9.57
N GLY A 180 -1.97 -2.88 10.17
CA GLY A 180 -0.74 -3.61 10.46
C GLY A 180 0.02 -4.07 9.21
N VAL A 181 -0.68 -4.37 8.10
CA VAL A 181 -0.02 -4.72 6.83
C VAL A 181 0.73 -3.51 6.26
N SER A 182 0.10 -2.34 6.27
CA SER A 182 0.75 -1.09 5.85
C SER A 182 1.94 -0.72 6.75
N LEU A 183 1.83 -0.98 8.06
CA LEU A 183 2.90 -0.79 9.02
C LEU A 183 4.09 -1.73 8.80
N LEU A 184 3.85 -2.99 8.46
CA LEU A 184 4.92 -3.94 8.13
C LEU A 184 5.69 -3.49 6.87
N ILE A 185 4.99 -3.03 5.83
CA ILE A 185 5.61 -2.46 4.63
C ILE A 185 6.42 -1.20 4.99
N PHE A 186 5.85 -0.30 5.78
CA PHE A 186 6.52 0.91 6.26
C PHE A 186 7.79 0.57 7.05
N ALA A 187 7.73 -0.36 7.98
CA ALA A 187 8.89 -0.79 8.76
C ALA A 187 9.98 -1.39 7.86
N GLY A 188 9.57 -2.13 6.82
CA GLY A 188 10.46 -2.65 5.79
C GLY A 188 11.20 -1.56 5.00
N ILE A 189 10.47 -0.53 4.57
CA ILE A 189 11.03 0.64 3.87
C ILE A 189 11.99 1.40 4.79
N VAL A 190 11.57 1.70 6.02
CA VAL A 190 12.39 2.49 6.95
C VAL A 190 13.66 1.74 7.35
N ALA A 191 13.61 0.40 7.44
CA ALA A 191 14.77 -0.41 7.75
C ALA A 191 15.85 -0.43 6.65
N SER A 192 15.52 -0.10 5.39
CA SER A 192 16.50 0.01 4.30
C SER A 192 17.07 1.42 4.14
N LEU A 193 16.46 2.45 4.74
CA LEU A 193 16.97 3.82 4.67
C LEU A 193 18.40 3.97 5.23
N PRO A 194 18.77 3.36 6.39
CA PRO A 194 20.13 3.49 6.91
C PRO A 194 21.21 2.96 5.97
N SER A 195 20.97 1.83 5.29
CA SER A 195 21.95 1.27 4.35
C SER A 195 22.07 2.14 3.09
N VAL A 196 20.96 2.66 2.57
CA VAL A 196 20.97 3.59 1.44
C VAL A 196 21.69 4.88 1.79
N LEU A 197 21.43 5.47 2.96
CA LEU A 197 22.12 6.67 3.43
C LEU A 197 23.61 6.42 3.67
N GLY A 198 23.96 5.28 4.25
CA GLY A 198 25.36 4.88 4.42
C GLY A 198 26.07 4.79 3.08
N GLN A 199 25.48 4.08 2.12
CA GLN A 199 26.04 3.95 0.77
C GLN A 199 26.20 5.32 0.09
N LEU A 200 25.18 6.18 0.18
CA LEU A 200 25.24 7.55 -0.35
C LEU A 200 26.37 8.39 0.26
N ILE A 201 26.62 8.26 1.57
CA ILE A 201 27.71 8.97 2.25
C ILE A 201 29.08 8.43 1.79
N PHE A 202 29.23 7.12 1.64
CA PHE A 202 30.50 6.49 1.23
C PHE A 202 30.81 6.65 -0.26
N THR A 203 29.80 6.71 -1.13
CA THR A 203 29.95 6.97 -2.56
C THR A 203 29.84 8.46 -2.92
N PHE A 204 29.81 9.35 -1.93
CA PHE A 204 29.67 10.78 -2.16
C PHE A 204 30.91 11.33 -2.84
N ASP A 205 30.75 11.70 -4.11
CA ASP A 205 31.74 12.46 -4.86
C ASP A 205 31.28 13.92 -5.02
N VAL A 206 32.19 14.87 -4.86
CA VAL A 206 31.93 16.31 -4.96
C VAL A 206 31.40 16.67 -6.36
N SER A 207 31.78 15.87 -7.37
CA SER A 207 31.29 15.99 -8.75
C SER A 207 29.77 15.74 -8.90
N GLN A 208 29.16 14.96 -8.00
CA GLN A 208 27.73 14.63 -8.00
C GLN A 208 26.91 15.48 -7.02
N ALA A 209 27.53 16.45 -6.33
CA ALA A 209 26.85 17.32 -5.37
C ALA A 209 25.62 18.05 -5.94
N PRO A 210 25.62 18.60 -7.18
CA PRO A 210 24.43 19.23 -7.76
C PRO A 210 23.26 18.25 -7.94
N LEU A 211 23.55 16.99 -8.25
CA LEU A 211 22.56 15.94 -8.47
C LEU A 211 21.91 15.50 -7.15
N TYR A 212 22.70 15.32 -6.09
CA TYR A 212 22.18 15.00 -4.76
C TYR A 212 21.34 16.15 -4.17
N LEU A 213 21.75 17.40 -4.39
CA LEU A 213 21.01 18.57 -3.93
C LEU A 213 19.68 18.73 -4.69
N GLY A 214 19.69 18.47 -6.00
CA GLY A 214 18.48 18.38 -6.81
C GLY A 214 17.53 17.25 -6.36
N PHE A 215 18.08 16.08 -6.02
CA PHE A 215 17.29 14.97 -5.48
C PHE A 215 16.67 15.28 -4.11
N LEU A 216 17.42 15.93 -3.22
CA LEU A 216 16.91 16.32 -1.91
C LEU A 216 15.76 17.32 -2.06
N LEU A 217 15.92 18.33 -2.91
CA LEU A 217 14.86 19.29 -3.23
C LEU A 217 13.63 18.61 -3.86
N ALA A 218 13.83 17.71 -4.82
CA ALA A 218 12.76 16.95 -5.44
C ALA A 218 12.02 16.09 -4.40
N THR A 219 12.75 15.43 -3.51
CA THR A 219 12.19 14.60 -2.44
C THR A 219 11.34 15.45 -1.50
N VAL A 220 11.85 16.59 -1.04
CA VAL A 220 11.09 17.52 -0.19
C VAL A 220 9.85 18.04 -0.89
N ALA A 221 9.95 18.38 -2.18
CA ALA A 221 8.81 18.84 -2.98
C ALA A 221 7.74 17.75 -3.14
N VAL A 222 8.15 16.50 -3.37
CA VAL A 222 7.24 15.35 -3.44
C VAL A 222 6.55 15.10 -2.10
N ILE A 223 7.30 15.13 -0.99
CA ILE A 223 6.72 14.99 0.36
C ILE A 223 5.68 16.08 0.61
N ALA A 224 6.05 17.34 0.35
CA ALA A 224 5.16 18.48 0.54
C ALA A 224 3.89 18.36 -0.32
N GLY A 225 4.03 17.96 -1.59
CA GLY A 225 2.91 17.70 -2.48
C GLY A 225 1.99 16.60 -1.95
N VAL A 226 2.55 15.46 -1.53
CA VAL A 226 1.77 14.32 -1.01
C VAL A 226 1.00 14.72 0.24
N VAL A 227 1.64 15.42 1.18
CA VAL A 227 0.99 15.92 2.39
C VAL A 227 -0.15 16.87 2.02
N PHE A 228 0.11 17.86 1.15
CA PHE A 228 -0.87 18.84 0.73
C PHE A 228 -2.14 18.20 0.13
N ILE A 229 -1.99 17.25 -0.81
CA ILE A 229 -3.14 16.57 -1.42
C ILE A 229 -3.82 15.57 -0.47
N THR A 230 -3.06 14.93 0.42
CA THR A 230 -3.62 13.99 1.39
C THR A 230 -4.40 14.68 2.50
N GLU A 231 -4.09 15.94 2.79
CA GLU A 231 -4.85 16.79 3.72
C GLU A 231 -5.96 17.60 3.03
N ALA A 232 -5.86 17.81 1.71
CA ALA A 232 -6.89 18.52 0.97
C ALA A 232 -8.25 17.79 1.06
N GLU A 233 -9.28 18.55 1.46
CA GLU A 233 -10.66 18.09 1.50
C GLU A 233 -11.60 19.11 0.86
N ARG A 234 -12.66 18.60 0.25
CA ARG A 234 -13.78 19.36 -0.28
C ARG A 234 -14.95 19.24 0.69
N PRO A 235 -15.26 20.29 1.47
CA PRO A 235 -16.39 20.26 2.38
C PRO A 235 -17.70 20.39 1.58
N ILE A 236 -18.65 19.47 1.80
CA ILE A 236 -20.03 19.60 1.31
C ILE A 236 -20.90 20.07 2.47
N PRO A 237 -21.53 21.26 2.42
CA PRO A 237 -22.39 21.72 3.50
C PRO A 237 -23.62 20.81 3.64
N ILE A 238 -23.90 20.38 4.86
CA ILE A 238 -25.09 19.61 5.22
C ILE A 238 -25.82 20.30 6.37
N THR A 239 -27.14 20.25 6.32
CA THR A 239 -28.01 20.80 7.34
C THR A 239 -28.86 19.68 7.91
N TYR A 240 -28.94 19.60 9.24
CA TYR A 240 -29.86 18.67 9.89
C TYR A 240 -31.28 19.24 9.88
N ALA A 241 -32.23 18.41 9.44
CA ALA A 241 -33.65 18.67 9.52
C ALA A 241 -34.05 18.79 11.00
N ARG A 242 -34.68 19.91 11.32
CA ARG A 242 -35.10 20.24 12.68
C ARG A 242 -36.46 19.61 12.97
N GLN A 243 -36.66 19.15 14.21
CA GLN A 243 -38.00 18.92 14.74
C GLN A 243 -38.64 20.26 15.10
N SER A 244 -39.66 20.69 14.35
CA SER A 244 -40.43 21.90 14.69
C SER A 244 -41.25 21.65 15.96
N ARG A 245 -40.94 22.38 17.04
CA ARG A 245 -41.80 22.51 18.22
C ARG A 245 -42.02 24.01 18.48
N GLY A 246 -43.23 24.50 18.19
CA GLY A 246 -43.67 25.88 18.46
C GLY A 246 -43.21 26.93 17.42
N SER A 247 -43.40 28.22 17.75
CA SER A 247 -43.17 29.38 16.87
C SER A 247 -41.72 29.90 16.85
N LYS A 248 -40.80 29.31 17.62
CA LYS A 248 -39.40 29.74 17.67
C LYS A 248 -38.52 28.90 16.75
N GLN A 249 -38.19 29.45 15.59
CA GLN A 249 -37.23 28.87 14.65
C GLN A 249 -35.80 29.15 15.14
N SER A 250 -35.25 28.26 15.98
CA SER A 250 -33.78 28.22 16.18
C SER A 250 -33.16 27.57 14.93
N GLY A 251 -32.17 28.22 14.34
CA GLY A 251 -31.51 27.78 13.11
C GLY A 251 -31.03 26.32 13.18
N GLY A 252 -31.04 25.64 12.03
CA GLY A 252 -30.40 24.33 11.90
C GLY A 252 -28.90 24.47 12.11
N ILE A 253 -28.29 23.50 12.80
CA ILE A 253 -26.82 23.44 12.90
C ILE A 253 -26.31 23.05 11.51
N SER A 254 -25.68 24.02 10.81
CA SER A 254 -24.95 23.75 9.58
C SER A 254 -23.64 23.06 9.93
N THR A 255 -23.42 21.89 9.38
CA THR A 255 -22.11 21.23 9.40
C THR A 255 -21.68 20.92 7.96
N TYR A 256 -20.59 20.19 7.79
CA TYR A 256 -20.14 19.76 6.47
C TYR A 256 -19.73 18.29 6.48
N LEU A 257 -19.90 17.64 5.34
CA LEU A 257 -19.37 16.32 5.04
C LEU A 257 -17.99 16.51 4.38
N PRO A 258 -16.88 16.13 5.03
CA PRO A 258 -15.55 16.23 4.44
C PRO A 258 -15.34 15.14 3.40
N LEU A 259 -15.10 15.53 2.14
CA LEU A 259 -14.63 14.61 1.10
C LEU A 259 -13.18 14.91 0.76
N ARG A 260 -12.26 14.05 1.20
CA ARG A 260 -10.82 14.15 0.91
C ARG A 260 -10.55 14.00 -0.59
N VAL A 261 -9.48 14.65 -1.07
CA VAL A 261 -9.03 14.53 -2.46
C VAL A 261 -8.47 13.14 -2.73
N ASN A 262 -7.62 12.65 -1.82
CA ASN A 262 -7.16 11.28 -1.83
C ASN A 262 -7.88 10.44 -0.76
N GLN A 263 -9.03 9.87 -1.14
CA GLN A 263 -9.77 8.94 -0.29
C GLN A 263 -9.14 7.54 -0.22
N ALA A 264 -8.39 7.17 -1.25
CA ALA A 264 -7.86 5.82 -1.42
C ALA A 264 -6.56 5.57 -0.65
N GLY A 265 -5.90 6.65 -0.22
CA GLY A 265 -4.61 6.57 0.46
C GLY A 265 -3.53 5.99 -0.45
N VAL A 266 -2.83 4.96 0.04
CA VAL A 266 -1.70 4.30 -0.65
C VAL A 266 -2.11 3.03 -1.38
N ILE A 267 -3.28 2.50 -1.05
CA ILE A 267 -3.70 1.16 -1.50
C ILE A 267 -3.68 1.04 -3.03
N PRO A 268 -4.15 2.03 -3.83
CA PRO A 268 -4.04 1.97 -5.29
C PRO A 268 -2.62 1.81 -5.82
N ILE A 269 -1.63 2.45 -5.19
CA ILE A 269 -0.21 2.37 -5.59
C ILE A 269 0.29 0.94 -5.40
N ILE A 270 -0.02 0.33 -4.25
CA ILE A 270 0.36 -1.05 -3.91
C ILE A 270 -0.33 -2.04 -4.87
N PHE A 271 -1.58 -1.79 -5.22
CA PHE A 271 -2.36 -2.64 -6.14
C PHE A 271 -1.80 -2.57 -7.56
N ALA A 272 -1.54 -1.37 -8.05
CA ALA A 272 -0.93 -1.16 -9.35
C ALA A 272 0.42 -1.90 -9.47
N LEU A 273 1.27 -1.81 -8.43
CA LEU A 273 2.53 -2.55 -8.38
C LEU A 273 2.28 -4.06 -8.39
N SER A 274 1.45 -4.58 -7.48
CA SER A 274 1.21 -6.02 -7.37
C SER A 274 0.67 -6.64 -8.66
N ILE A 275 -0.21 -5.94 -9.37
CA ILE A 275 -0.76 -6.40 -10.65
C ILE A 275 0.26 -6.31 -11.78
N LEU A 276 1.13 -5.29 -11.78
CA LEU A 276 2.20 -5.18 -12.77
C LEU A 276 3.29 -6.24 -12.54
N LEU A 277 3.58 -6.58 -11.28
CA LEU A 277 4.55 -7.61 -10.92
C LEU A 277 4.10 -9.01 -11.37
N PHE A 278 2.80 -9.33 -11.36
CA PHE A 278 2.30 -10.68 -11.65
C PHE A 278 2.64 -11.18 -13.07
N PRO A 279 2.29 -10.46 -14.17
CA PRO A 279 2.68 -10.84 -15.52
C PRO A 279 4.20 -10.92 -15.69
N GLN A 280 4.96 -10.05 -15.02
CA GLN A 280 6.41 -10.03 -15.12
C GLN A 280 7.05 -11.30 -14.52
N VAL A 281 6.58 -11.75 -13.34
CA VAL A 281 7.03 -13.01 -12.75
C VAL A 281 6.65 -14.19 -13.65
N ALA A 282 5.39 -14.23 -14.11
CA ALA A 282 4.91 -15.31 -14.96
C ALA A 282 5.69 -15.38 -16.28
N ALA A 283 5.95 -14.23 -16.91
CA ALA A 283 6.73 -14.15 -18.13
C ALA A 283 8.19 -14.57 -17.92
N THR A 284 8.83 -14.14 -16.83
CA THR A 284 10.21 -14.57 -16.51
C THR A 284 10.30 -16.09 -16.34
N PHE A 285 9.29 -16.69 -15.72
CA PHE A 285 9.22 -18.14 -15.54
C PHE A 285 8.90 -18.90 -16.84
N LEU A 286 8.05 -18.33 -17.72
CA LEU A 286 7.68 -18.95 -18.99
C LEU A 286 8.72 -18.72 -20.10
N GLY A 287 9.60 -17.71 -19.96
CA GLY A 287 10.69 -17.43 -20.89
C GLY A 287 11.75 -18.54 -20.97
N THR A 288 11.82 -19.39 -19.95
CA THR A 288 12.70 -20.58 -19.92
C THR A 288 12.02 -21.86 -20.41
N SER A 289 10.76 -21.77 -20.88
CA SER A 289 10.03 -22.92 -21.42
C SER A 289 10.63 -23.40 -22.75
N SER A 290 10.64 -24.72 -22.94
CA SER A 290 11.11 -25.38 -24.18
C SER A 290 10.20 -25.13 -25.40
N ILE A 291 9.01 -24.55 -25.19
CA ILE A 291 8.05 -24.22 -26.25
C ILE A 291 8.36 -22.82 -26.80
N ALA A 292 8.95 -22.75 -28.00
CA ALA A 292 9.38 -21.49 -28.63
C ALA A 292 8.27 -20.42 -28.72
N GLY A 293 7.02 -20.81 -28.99
CA GLY A 293 5.90 -19.86 -29.06
C GLY A 293 5.57 -19.20 -27.71
N VAL A 294 5.67 -19.94 -26.61
CA VAL A 294 5.41 -19.44 -25.25
C VAL A 294 6.59 -18.60 -24.77
N ALA A 295 7.81 -19.05 -25.03
CA ALA A 295 9.03 -18.32 -24.68
C ALA A 295 9.11 -16.97 -25.42
N ASN A 296 8.75 -16.92 -26.72
CA ASN A 296 8.78 -15.67 -27.49
C ASN A 296 7.78 -14.63 -26.96
N VAL A 297 6.56 -15.05 -26.59
CA VAL A 297 5.56 -14.15 -26.00
C VAL A 297 6.01 -13.68 -24.61
N ALA A 298 6.55 -14.59 -23.81
CA ALA A 298 7.07 -14.28 -22.49
C ALA A 298 8.24 -13.28 -22.54
N ASN A 299 9.21 -13.50 -23.43
CA ASN A 299 10.33 -12.60 -23.62
C ASN A 299 9.87 -11.23 -24.17
N ALA A 300 8.89 -11.19 -25.09
CA ALA A 300 8.33 -9.93 -25.57
C ALA A 300 7.66 -9.10 -24.45
N ILE A 301 7.01 -9.76 -23.47
CA ILE A 301 6.46 -9.09 -22.29
C ILE A 301 7.58 -8.56 -21.40
N VAL A 302 8.63 -9.34 -21.15
CA VAL A 302 9.78 -8.92 -20.34
C VAL A 302 10.51 -7.75 -20.98
N ASP A 303 10.78 -7.81 -22.29
CA ASP A 303 11.46 -6.76 -23.05
C ASP A 303 10.61 -5.48 -23.11
N GLY A 304 9.28 -5.62 -23.26
CA GLY A 304 8.35 -4.50 -23.20
C GLY A 304 8.34 -3.81 -21.84
N LEU A 305 8.36 -4.59 -20.75
CA LEU A 305 8.41 -4.06 -19.38
C LEU A 305 9.80 -3.57 -18.96
N ALA A 306 10.86 -4.00 -19.64
CA ALA A 306 12.22 -3.48 -19.44
C ALA A 306 12.36 -2.04 -19.96
N ASN A 307 11.50 -1.61 -20.90
CA ASN A 307 11.48 -0.23 -21.34
C ASN A 307 10.84 0.67 -20.27
N GLN A 308 11.67 1.51 -19.65
CA GLN A 308 11.29 2.44 -18.59
C GLN A 308 10.09 3.33 -18.93
N TRP A 309 9.95 3.74 -20.20
CA TRP A 309 8.84 4.59 -20.64
C TRP A 309 7.52 3.82 -20.74
N ILE A 310 7.57 2.57 -21.22
CA ILE A 310 6.41 1.69 -21.28
C ILE A 310 6.00 1.29 -19.86
N TYR A 311 6.96 0.89 -19.03
CA TYR A 311 6.75 0.60 -17.62
C TYR A 311 6.12 1.78 -16.88
N GLY A 312 6.69 2.98 -17.03
CA GLY A 312 6.18 4.20 -16.42
C GLY A 312 4.78 4.56 -16.89
N GLY A 313 4.50 4.48 -18.20
CA GLY A 313 3.17 4.74 -18.75
C GLY A 313 2.11 3.74 -18.27
N LEU A 314 2.43 2.45 -18.27
CA LEU A 314 1.54 1.41 -17.76
C LEU A 314 1.32 1.57 -16.25
N TYR A 315 2.38 1.91 -15.51
CA TYR A 315 2.30 2.15 -14.08
C TYR A 315 1.42 3.37 -13.75
N PHE A 316 1.57 4.48 -14.48
CA PHE A 316 0.67 5.64 -14.39
C PHE A 316 -0.78 5.24 -14.59
N LEU A 317 -1.07 4.52 -15.68
CA LEU A 317 -2.41 4.12 -16.05
C LEU A 317 -3.03 3.17 -15.02
N MET A 318 -2.25 2.23 -14.49
CA MET A 318 -2.69 1.34 -13.42
C MET A 318 -2.98 2.11 -12.14
N VAL A 319 -2.11 3.01 -11.69
CA VAL A 319 -2.36 3.83 -10.49
C VAL A 319 -3.60 4.69 -10.68
N PHE A 320 -3.76 5.31 -11.85
CA PHE A 320 -4.92 6.13 -12.18
C PHE A 320 -6.22 5.31 -12.13
N ALA A 321 -6.24 4.15 -12.82
CA ALA A 321 -7.40 3.25 -12.85
C ALA A 321 -7.74 2.69 -11.46
N PHE A 322 -6.74 2.25 -10.69
CA PHE A 322 -6.95 1.70 -9.35
C PHE A 322 -7.41 2.76 -8.35
N THR A 323 -7.01 4.02 -8.51
CA THR A 323 -7.49 5.11 -7.65
C THR A 323 -9.00 5.33 -7.86
N TYR A 324 -9.46 5.32 -9.10
CA TYR A 324 -10.88 5.37 -9.44
C TYR A 324 -11.63 4.14 -8.93
N PHE A 325 -11.10 2.96 -9.22
CA PHE A 325 -11.70 1.69 -8.82
C PHE A 325 -11.88 1.60 -7.29
N TYR A 326 -10.82 1.87 -6.54
CA TYR A 326 -10.84 1.79 -5.08
C TYR A 326 -11.79 2.82 -4.47
N THR A 327 -11.80 4.05 -5.01
CA THR A 327 -12.69 5.10 -4.50
C THR A 327 -14.15 4.77 -4.77
N ALA A 328 -14.49 4.32 -5.98
CA ALA A 328 -15.85 3.92 -6.34
C ALA A 328 -16.34 2.70 -5.52
N MET A 329 -15.45 1.77 -5.17
CA MET A 329 -15.79 0.61 -4.35
C MET A 329 -16.04 0.97 -2.88
N THR A 330 -15.25 1.89 -2.34
CA THR A 330 -15.26 2.24 -0.92
C THR A 330 -16.32 3.30 -0.61
N PHE A 331 -16.55 4.23 -1.54
CA PHE A 331 -17.49 5.34 -1.38
C PHE A 331 -18.64 5.20 -2.35
N ASP A 332 -19.72 4.57 -1.88
CA ASP A 332 -20.97 4.47 -2.64
C ASP A 332 -21.84 5.73 -2.40
N PRO A 333 -22.07 6.58 -3.42
CA PRO A 333 -22.89 7.79 -3.28
C PRO A 333 -24.32 7.49 -2.83
N ASN A 334 -24.89 6.35 -3.22
CA ASN A 334 -26.26 5.97 -2.84
C ASN A 334 -26.35 5.75 -1.33
N ARG A 335 -25.36 5.06 -0.77
CA ARG A 335 -25.31 4.78 0.67
C ARG A 335 -25.06 6.05 1.48
N ILE A 336 -24.23 6.97 0.97
CA ILE A 336 -24.02 8.27 1.60
C ILE A 336 -25.35 9.05 1.63
N ALA A 337 -26.09 9.08 0.52
CA ALA A 337 -27.39 9.73 0.45
C ALA A 337 -28.42 9.09 1.40
N ASP A 338 -28.52 7.76 1.44
CA ASP A 338 -29.41 7.03 2.35
C ASP A 338 -29.04 7.28 3.81
N ASN A 339 -27.76 7.30 4.15
CA ASN A 339 -27.29 7.57 5.51
C ASN A 339 -27.57 9.02 5.93
N LEU A 340 -27.39 9.99 5.03
CA LEU A 340 -27.78 11.38 5.27
C LEU A 340 -29.29 11.47 5.54
N GLN A 341 -30.11 10.84 4.69
CA GLN A 341 -31.56 10.82 4.85
C GLN A 341 -32.00 10.17 6.16
N LYS A 342 -31.43 9.00 6.52
CA LYS A 342 -31.70 8.31 7.80
C LYS A 342 -31.26 9.13 9.02
N SER A 343 -30.18 9.90 8.89
CA SER A 343 -29.68 10.81 9.94
C SER A 343 -30.45 12.13 10.01
N GLY A 344 -31.46 12.34 9.15
CA GLY A 344 -32.18 13.60 9.02
C GLY A 344 -31.35 14.74 8.44
N ALA A 345 -30.17 14.47 7.88
CA ALA A 345 -29.33 15.46 7.22
C ALA A 345 -29.67 15.59 5.73
N PHE A 346 -29.57 16.81 5.19
CA PHE A 346 -29.73 17.05 3.75
C PHE A 346 -28.75 18.11 3.26
N ILE A 347 -28.44 18.07 1.96
CA ILE A 347 -27.61 19.07 1.30
C ILE A 347 -28.53 20.23 0.89
N PRO A 348 -28.26 21.48 1.33
CA PRO A 348 -29.06 22.63 0.92
C PRO A 348 -29.12 22.76 -0.61
N GLY A 349 -30.33 22.89 -1.16
CA GLY A 349 -30.55 23.03 -2.60
C GLY A 349 -30.66 21.71 -3.39
N VAL A 350 -30.47 20.55 -2.74
CA VAL A 350 -30.61 19.23 -3.38
C VAL A 350 -31.70 18.42 -2.67
N ARG A 351 -32.60 17.79 -3.44
CA ARG A 351 -33.66 16.96 -2.87
C ARG A 351 -33.05 15.68 -2.25
N PRO A 352 -33.43 15.28 -1.02
CA PRO A 352 -32.99 14.01 -0.42
C PRO A 352 -33.33 12.80 -1.31
N GLY A 353 -32.47 11.77 -1.27
CA GLY A 353 -32.62 10.55 -2.07
C GLY A 353 -31.73 10.56 -3.32
N ALA A 354 -32.28 10.13 -4.47
CA ALA A 354 -31.52 9.93 -5.71
C ALA A 354 -30.73 11.18 -6.19
N GLN A 355 -31.31 12.37 -6.04
CA GLN A 355 -30.66 13.63 -6.43
C GLN A 355 -29.45 13.96 -5.54
N THR A 356 -29.50 13.60 -4.25
CA THR A 356 -28.36 13.72 -3.34
C THR A 356 -27.25 12.76 -3.74
N SER A 357 -27.60 11.51 -4.09
CA SER A 357 -26.63 10.52 -4.58
C SER A 357 -25.93 10.99 -5.86
N GLU A 358 -26.68 11.50 -6.83
CA GLU A 358 -26.12 12.03 -8.08
C GLU A 358 -25.20 13.23 -7.84
N HIS A 359 -25.60 14.15 -6.97
CA HIS A 359 -24.79 15.31 -6.60
C HIS A 359 -23.46 14.89 -5.95
N VAL A 360 -23.51 14.00 -4.97
CA VAL A 360 -22.32 13.48 -4.28
C VAL A 360 -21.45 12.67 -5.26
N GLY A 361 -22.04 11.85 -6.12
CA GLY A 361 -21.32 11.07 -7.13
C GLY A 361 -20.59 11.94 -8.15
N ASN A 362 -21.23 13.01 -8.63
CA ASN A 362 -20.60 13.99 -9.53
C ASN A 362 -19.43 14.72 -8.86
N ILE A 363 -19.57 15.05 -7.57
CA ILE A 363 -18.49 15.65 -6.79
C ILE A 363 -17.32 14.68 -6.63
N LEU A 364 -17.60 13.44 -6.18
CA LEU A 364 -16.60 12.40 -5.98
C LEU A 364 -15.81 12.14 -7.26
N THR A 365 -16.48 11.95 -8.40
CA THR A 365 -15.83 11.66 -9.70
C THR A 365 -14.88 12.77 -10.14
N ARG A 366 -15.20 14.04 -9.87
CA ARG A 366 -14.34 15.19 -10.21
C ARG A 366 -13.17 15.33 -9.25
N ILE A 367 -13.41 15.09 -7.95
CA ILE A 367 -12.33 15.11 -6.94
C ILE A 367 -11.34 13.98 -7.23
N THR A 368 -11.83 12.77 -7.50
CA THR A 368 -10.99 11.60 -7.77
C THR A 368 -10.16 11.78 -9.03
N LEU A 369 -10.63 12.55 -10.02
CA LEU A 369 -9.83 12.89 -11.20
C LEU A 369 -8.52 13.58 -10.81
N ILE A 370 -8.62 14.60 -9.96
CA ILE A 370 -7.46 15.35 -9.48
C ILE A 370 -6.57 14.46 -8.62
N GLY A 371 -7.16 13.68 -7.71
CA GLY A 371 -6.42 12.75 -6.85
C GLY A 371 -5.69 11.66 -7.64
N ALA A 372 -6.35 11.03 -8.62
CA ALA A 372 -5.79 9.97 -9.44
C ALA A 372 -4.67 10.47 -10.36
N LEU A 373 -4.87 11.64 -10.99
CA LEU A 373 -3.83 12.27 -11.82
C LEU A 373 -2.60 12.60 -10.97
N PHE A 374 -2.81 13.21 -9.80
CA PHE A 374 -1.73 13.55 -8.89
C PHE A 374 -0.96 12.32 -8.40
N LEU A 375 -1.66 11.30 -7.88
CA LEU A 375 -1.03 10.06 -7.42
C LEU A 375 -0.30 9.33 -8.54
N GLY A 376 -0.89 9.26 -9.74
CA GLY A 376 -0.26 8.68 -10.91
C GLY A 376 1.02 9.40 -11.30
N THR A 377 0.99 10.74 -11.39
CA THR A 377 2.16 11.54 -11.75
C THR A 377 3.27 11.37 -10.72
N ILE A 378 2.93 11.40 -9.44
CA ILE A 378 3.91 11.24 -8.37
C ILE A 378 4.50 9.82 -8.34
N ALA A 379 3.70 8.77 -8.57
CA ALA A 379 4.18 7.40 -8.61
C ALA A 379 5.20 7.17 -9.74
N VAL A 380 5.05 7.86 -10.87
CA VAL A 380 5.92 7.71 -12.05
C VAL A 380 7.10 8.70 -12.05
N LEU A 381 7.05 9.73 -11.20
CA LEU A 381 8.13 10.71 -11.09
C LEU A 381 9.51 10.08 -10.80
N PRO A 382 9.67 9.10 -9.89
CA PRO A 382 10.95 8.42 -9.68
C PRO A 382 11.44 7.67 -10.94
N VAL A 383 10.51 7.05 -11.67
CA VAL A 383 10.77 6.29 -12.91
C VAL A 383 11.28 7.24 -14.01
N ILE A 384 10.67 8.41 -14.15
CA ILE A 384 11.10 9.46 -15.08
C ILE A 384 12.46 10.03 -14.69
N MET A 385 12.67 10.31 -13.39
CA MET A 385 13.95 10.83 -12.90
C MET A 385 15.09 9.87 -13.20
N GLN A 386 14.90 8.56 -13.04
CA GLN A 386 15.89 7.58 -13.45
C GLN A 386 16.12 7.55 -14.96
N GLY A 387 15.07 7.67 -15.77
CA GLY A 387 15.24 7.74 -17.23
C GLY A 387 16.13 8.90 -17.69
N ILE A 388 16.15 10.00 -16.94
CA ILE A 388 16.97 11.18 -17.22
C ILE A 388 18.37 11.09 -16.57
N THR A 389 18.43 10.64 -15.31
CA THR A 389 19.66 10.66 -14.49
C THR A 389 20.49 9.38 -14.59
N GLY A 390 19.90 8.28 -15.07
CA GLY A 390 20.53 6.96 -15.15
C GLY A 390 20.70 6.25 -13.80
N ILE A 391 20.32 6.86 -12.68
CA ILE A 391 20.54 6.31 -11.34
C ILE A 391 19.37 5.44 -10.91
N THR A 392 19.60 4.12 -10.83
CA THR A 392 18.61 3.09 -10.42
C THR A 392 18.23 3.17 -8.95
N SER A 393 19.13 3.62 -8.08
CA SER A 393 18.87 3.73 -6.63
C SER A 393 17.81 4.79 -6.30
N LEU A 394 17.65 5.82 -7.15
CA LEU A 394 16.68 6.90 -6.97
C LEU A 394 15.22 6.41 -7.10
N THR A 395 14.95 5.49 -8.02
CA THR A 395 13.57 5.00 -8.31
C THR A 395 13.00 4.17 -7.18
N ILE A 396 13.86 3.30 -6.64
CA ILE A 396 13.56 2.41 -5.51
C ILE A 396 13.24 3.26 -4.27
N GLY A 397 14.02 4.32 -4.02
CA GLY A 397 13.78 5.25 -2.91
C GLY A 397 12.50 6.08 -3.06
N GLY A 398 12.19 6.56 -4.26
CA GLY A 398 11.03 7.43 -4.51
C GLY A 398 9.69 6.76 -4.21
N THR A 399 9.43 5.56 -4.75
CA THR A 399 8.16 4.85 -4.53
C THR A 399 8.01 4.40 -3.08
N ALA A 400 9.11 3.94 -2.46
CA ALA A 400 9.17 3.58 -1.06
C ALA A 400 8.82 4.77 -0.15
N LEU A 401 9.37 5.95 -0.46
CA LEU A 401 9.13 7.17 0.31
C LEU A 401 7.67 7.63 0.25
N LEU A 402 7.01 7.50 -0.89
CA LEU A 402 5.59 7.82 -1.05
C LEU A 402 4.69 6.94 -0.17
N ILE A 403 4.97 5.64 -0.16
CA ILE A 403 4.28 4.68 0.68
C ILE A 403 4.53 5.05 2.15
N ALA A 404 5.78 5.35 2.51
CA ALA A 404 6.14 5.64 3.88
C ALA A 404 5.46 6.90 4.44
N VAL A 405 5.50 8.02 3.73
CA VAL A 405 4.85 9.28 4.16
C VAL A 405 3.35 9.07 4.37
N SER A 406 2.71 8.39 3.43
CA SER A 406 1.27 8.21 3.46
C SER A 406 0.81 7.26 4.58
N VAL A 407 1.60 6.23 4.91
CA VAL A 407 1.35 5.37 6.08
C VAL A 407 1.52 6.15 7.38
N VAL A 408 2.56 6.99 7.48
CA VAL A 408 2.75 7.88 8.64
C VAL A 408 1.56 8.82 8.82
N LEU A 409 1.07 9.44 7.74
CA LEU A 409 -0.11 10.31 7.79
C LEU A 409 -1.37 9.57 8.26
N ASP A 410 -1.60 8.32 7.83
CA ASP A 410 -2.74 7.53 8.31
C ASP A 410 -2.63 7.23 9.82
N ILE A 411 -1.43 6.87 10.30
CA ILE A 411 -1.18 6.60 11.72
C ILE A 411 -1.44 7.86 12.55
N VAL A 412 -0.87 9.01 12.13
CA VAL A 412 -1.05 10.28 12.84
C VAL A 412 -2.54 10.63 12.92
N LYS A 413 -3.28 10.53 11.81
CA LYS A 413 -4.72 10.82 11.78
C LYS A 413 -5.52 9.90 12.70
N ARG A 414 -5.18 8.61 12.77
CA ARG A 414 -5.85 7.65 13.67
C ARG A 414 -5.56 7.92 15.14
N ILE A 415 -4.33 8.30 15.47
CA ILE A 415 -3.95 8.72 16.82
C ILE A 415 -4.75 9.97 17.21
N GLU A 416 -4.80 10.97 16.33
CA GLU A 416 -5.57 12.19 16.59
C GLU A 416 -7.06 11.92 16.78
N ALA A 417 -7.65 11.02 15.98
CA ALA A 417 -9.04 10.62 16.14
C ALA A 417 -9.29 9.95 17.51
N GLN A 418 -8.39 9.09 17.97
CA GLN A 418 -8.51 8.44 19.29
C GLN A 418 -8.37 9.43 20.45
N ILE A 419 -7.47 10.40 20.34
CA ILE A 419 -7.30 11.46 21.35
C ILE A 419 -8.56 12.34 21.40
N SER A 420 -9.09 12.74 20.24
CA SER A 420 -10.29 13.58 20.14
C SER A 420 -11.53 12.92 20.77
N ILE A 421 -11.75 11.62 20.54
CA ILE A 421 -12.86 10.87 21.16
C ILE A 421 -12.78 10.87 22.69
N ARG A 422 -11.58 11.02 23.26
CA ARG A 422 -11.37 11.02 24.71
C ARG A 422 -11.45 12.40 25.33
N GLU A 423 -11.17 13.45 24.55
CA GLU A 423 -11.35 14.85 24.97
C GLU A 423 -12.83 15.26 24.97
N TYR A 424 -13.66 14.58 24.16
CA TYR A 424 -15.12 14.59 24.24
C TYR A 424 -15.62 13.70 25.38
#